data_AF-X1IEE4-F1
#
_entry.id   AF-X1IEE4-F1
#
_cell.length_a   1.000
_cell.length_b   1.000
_cell.length_c   1.000
_cell.angle_alpha   90.00
_cell.angle_beta   90.00
_cell.angle_gamma   90.00
#
_symmetry.space_group_name_H-M   'P 1'
#
loop_
_entity.id
_entity.type
_entity.pdbx_description
1 polymer ?
#
loop_
_entity_poly.entity_id
_entity_poly.type
_entity_poly.pdbx_seq_one_letter_code
_entity_poly.pdbx_strand_id
1 'polypeptide(L)'
;MLSLTFTKTLINFASNTVALKNTVRFAEFPYTFCVVDGHRSIIEFSDTLNDSFIAALSINERNIGERLTKFYETLWEAGESHSTLEALDSLKSS
;
A
#
# COMPACT_ATOMS: atom_id res chain seq x y z
N MET A 1 0.59 6.84 -28.91
CA MET A 1 1.03 5.52 -28.43
C MET A 1 1.29 5.61 -26.94
N LEU A 2 0.69 4.72 -26.14
CA LEU A 2 1.12 4.53 -24.75
C LEU A 2 2.54 3.93 -24.75
N SER A 3 3.34 4.23 -23.73
CA SER A 3 4.70 3.68 -23.65
C SER A 3 4.63 2.15 -23.50
N LEU A 4 5.63 1.44 -24.04
CA LEU A 4 5.70 -0.02 -23.94
C LEU A 4 5.63 -0.51 -22.48
N THR A 5 6.23 0.25 -21.56
CA THR A 5 6.19 0.00 -20.12
C THR A 5 4.77 0.15 -19.57
N PHE A 6 4.08 1.23 -19.92
CA PHE A 6 2.72 1.47 -19.47
C PHE A 6 1.74 0.42 -19.99
N THR A 7 1.87 0.02 -21.25
CA THR A 7 1.07 -1.07 -21.84
C THR A 7 1.32 -2.41 -21.13
N LYS A 8 2.57 -2.74 -20.81
CA LYS A 8 2.88 -3.95 -20.02
C LYS A 8 2.28 -3.89 -18.62
N THR A 9 2.33 -2.75 -17.96
CA THR A 9 1.72 -2.56 -16.63
C THR A 9 0.20 -2.77 -16.68
N LEU A 10 -0.48 -2.23 -17.70
CA LEU A 10 -1.92 -2.44 -17.91
C LEU A 10 -2.27 -3.91 -18.17
N ILE A 11 -1.52 -4.58 -19.05
CA ILE A 11 -1.74 -6.01 -19.35
C ILE A 11 -1.53 -6.84 -18.08
N ASN A 12 -0.48 -6.57 -17.31
CA ASN A 12 -0.20 -7.28 -16.07
C ASN A 12 -1.28 -7.02 -15.01
N PHE A 13 -1.79 -5.80 -14.93
CA PHE A 13 -2.89 -5.46 -14.02
C PHE A 13 -4.18 -6.19 -14.40
N ALA A 14 -4.55 -6.17 -15.69
CA ALA A 14 -5.74 -6.84 -16.21
C ALA A 14 -5.64 -8.37 -16.09
N SER A 15 -4.45 -8.93 -16.29
CA SER A 15 -4.21 -10.39 -16.20
C SER A 15 -4.09 -10.91 -14.76
N ASN A 16 -4.11 -10.03 -13.76
CA ASN A 16 -3.92 -10.43 -12.36
C ASN A 16 -5.22 -10.96 -11.76
N THR A 17 -5.22 -12.21 -11.29
CA THR A 17 -6.38 -12.88 -10.69
C THR A 17 -6.67 -12.44 -9.25
N VAL A 18 -5.78 -11.66 -8.64
CA VAL A 18 -5.96 -11.19 -7.27
C VAL A 18 -6.97 -10.05 -7.25
N ALA A 19 -8.05 -10.22 -6.48
CA ALA A 19 -9.05 -9.19 -6.25
C ALA A 19 -8.45 -8.00 -5.48
N LEU A 20 -8.61 -6.78 -5.98
CA LEU A 20 -8.12 -5.55 -5.35
C LEU A 20 -8.70 -5.35 -3.96
N LYS A 21 -9.96 -5.73 -3.72
CA LYS A 21 -10.57 -5.66 -2.39
C LYS A 21 -9.84 -6.49 -1.31
N ASN A 22 -9.05 -7.48 -1.74
CA ASN A 22 -8.23 -8.33 -0.87
C ASN A 22 -6.77 -7.85 -0.78
N THR A 23 -6.40 -6.79 -1.51
CA THR A 23 -5.01 -6.30 -1.63
C THR A 23 -4.87 -4.82 -1.27
N VAL A 24 -5.95 -4.05 -1.37
CA VAL A 24 -5.99 -2.62 -1.07
C VAL A 24 -7.13 -2.35 -0.09
N ARG A 25 -6.81 -1.56 0.93
CA ARG A 25 -7.76 -1.05 1.93
C ARG A 25 -7.51 0.43 2.11
N PHE A 26 -8.57 1.18 2.43
CA PHE A 26 -8.49 2.59 2.77
C PHE A 26 -8.69 2.74 4.26
N ALA A 27 -7.79 3.47 4.89
CA ALA A 27 -7.86 3.84 6.29
C ALA A 27 -7.16 5.19 6.45
N GLU A 28 -7.69 6.01 7.36
CA GLU A 28 -7.15 7.32 7.67
C GLU A 28 -6.35 7.23 8.97
N PHE A 29 -5.06 7.52 8.90
CA PHE A 29 -4.17 7.48 10.05
C PHE A 29 -3.07 8.54 9.94
N PRO A 30 -2.59 9.09 11.06
CA PRO A 30 -1.68 10.25 11.06
C PRO A 30 -0.20 9.87 10.82
N TYR A 31 0.07 8.72 10.21
CA TYR A 31 1.43 8.20 10.02
C TYR A 31 1.55 7.37 8.74
N THR A 32 2.63 7.57 7.99
CA THR A 32 2.93 6.80 6.78
C THR A 32 4.12 5.87 7.05
N PHE A 33 3.94 4.58 6.81
CA PHE A 33 5.02 3.61 6.91
C PHE A 33 4.85 2.49 5.88
N CYS A 34 5.96 1.80 5.58
CA CYS A 34 5.92 0.55 4.83
C CYS A 34 6.84 -0.49 5.47
N VAL A 35 6.46 -1.76 5.31
CA VAL A 35 7.28 -2.91 5.72
C VAL A 35 7.54 -3.77 4.49
N VAL A 36 8.81 -4.11 4.27
CA VAL A 36 9.27 -4.96 3.18
C VAL A 36 9.84 -6.24 3.78
N ASP A 37 9.36 -7.38 3.28
CA ASP A 37 9.80 -8.72 3.69
C ASP A 37 9.72 -8.99 5.21
N GLY A 38 8.85 -8.26 5.92
CA GLY A 38 8.62 -8.40 7.36
C GLY A 38 9.76 -7.93 8.28
N HIS A 39 10.86 -7.38 7.75
CA HIS A 39 12.04 -7.02 8.56
C HIS A 39 12.66 -5.67 8.22
N ARG A 40 12.40 -5.13 7.02
CA ARG A 40 12.82 -3.79 6.65
C ARG A 40 11.64 -2.85 6.75
N SER A 41 11.78 -1.79 7.54
CA SER A 41 10.73 -0.79 7.72
C SER A 41 11.18 0.55 7.18
N ILE A 42 10.27 1.30 6.58
CA ILE A 42 10.46 2.69 6.20
C ILE A 42 9.36 3.48 6.86
N ILE A 43 9.74 4.48 7.65
CA ILE A 43 8.81 5.34 8.39
C ILE A 43 9.02 6.77 7.92
N GLU A 44 7.94 7.40 7.49
CA GLU A 44 7.91 8.79 7.10
C GLU A 44 7.58 9.69 8.29
N PHE A 45 8.26 10.83 8.36
CA PHE A 45 7.98 11.91 9.29
C PHE A 45 7.50 13.11 8.48
N SER A 46 6.29 13.55 8.76
CA SER A 46 5.68 14.74 8.19
C SER A 46 5.62 15.88 9.21
N ASP A 47 5.59 17.11 8.73
CA ASP A 47 5.34 18.29 9.54
C ASP A 47 3.86 18.32 9.93
N THR A 48 3.61 18.27 11.23
CA THR A 48 2.25 18.27 11.82
C THR A 48 1.41 19.49 11.47
N LEU A 49 2.01 20.59 10.98
CA LEU A 49 1.27 21.83 10.66
C LEU A 49 0.73 21.86 9.23
N ASN A 50 1.35 21.15 8.29
CA ASN A 50 1.01 21.23 6.87
C ASN A 50 1.11 19.89 6.12
N ASP A 51 1.33 18.79 6.85
CA ASP A 51 1.55 17.43 6.33
C ASP A 51 2.68 17.33 5.28
N SER A 52 3.61 18.29 5.27
CA SER A 52 4.73 18.25 4.35
C SER A 52 5.76 17.22 4.78
N PHE A 53 6.31 16.50 3.81
CA PHE A 53 7.40 15.55 4.06
C PHE A 53 8.60 16.25 4.70
N ILE A 54 9.08 15.71 5.83
CA ILE A 54 10.33 16.15 6.48
C ILE A 54 11.45 15.18 6.15
N ALA A 55 11.26 13.90 6.49
CA ALA A 55 12.29 12.86 6.37
C ALA A 55 11.66 11.46 6.35
N ALA A 56 12.42 10.48 5.85
CA ALA A 56 12.09 9.08 6.01
C ALA A 56 13.28 8.30 6.57
N LEU A 57 13.02 7.41 7.52
CA LEU A 57 14.03 6.52 8.10
C LEU A 57 13.83 5.11 7.55
N SER A 58 14.88 4.53 6.96
CA SER A 58 14.92 3.11 6.62
C SER A 58 15.63 2.34 7.73
N ILE A 59 14.91 1.44 8.37
CA ILE A 59 15.39 0.64 9.50
C ILE A 59 15.39 -0.82 9.04
N ASN A 60 16.56 -1.47 9.13
CA ASN A 60 16.70 -2.89 8.84
C ASN A 60 16.92 -3.65 10.15
N GLU A 61 15.86 -3.79 10.92
CA GLU A 61 15.88 -4.47 12.21
C GLU A 61 14.61 -5.32 12.32
N ARG A 62 14.79 -6.62 12.60
CA ARG A 62 13.74 -7.62 12.53
C ARG A 62 12.63 -7.40 13.57
N ASN A 63 12.97 -7.11 14.82
CA ASN A 63 11.99 -6.85 15.88
C ASN A 63 11.09 -5.65 15.55
N ILE A 64 11.65 -4.59 15.00
CA ILE A 64 10.89 -3.42 14.53
C ILE A 64 9.99 -3.80 13.35
N GLY A 65 10.51 -4.53 12.37
CA GLY A 65 9.73 -5.04 11.24
C GLY A 65 8.56 -5.94 11.65
N GLU A 66 8.79 -6.88 12.56
CA GLU A 66 7.75 -7.78 13.08
C GLU A 66 6.65 -7.01 13.84
N ARG A 67 7.03 -6.02 14.66
CA ARG A 67 6.07 -5.17 15.37
C ARG A 67 5.22 -4.34 14.42
N LEU A 68 5.84 -3.73 13.41
CA LEU A 68 5.11 -2.95 12.41
C LEU A 68 4.24 -3.82 11.51
N THR A 69 4.66 -5.06 11.22
CA THR A 69 3.83 -6.02 10.47
C THR A 69 2.56 -6.37 11.25
N LYS A 70 2.68 -6.68 12.55
CA LYS A 70 1.51 -6.94 13.41
C LYS A 70 0.60 -5.71 13.51
N PHE A 71 1.18 -4.53 13.61
CA PHE A 71 0.41 -3.29 13.61
C PHE A 71 -0.33 -3.07 12.28
N TYR A 72 0.32 -3.34 11.16
CA TYR A 72 -0.29 -3.32 9.83
C TYR A 72 -1.47 -4.29 9.72
N GLU A 73 -1.37 -5.50 10.27
CA GLU A 73 -2.49 -6.45 10.31
C GLU A 73 -3.72 -5.87 11.05
N THR A 74 -3.51 -5.18 12.17
CA THR A 74 -4.59 -4.47 12.87
C THR A 74 -5.18 -3.33 12.02
N LEU A 75 -4.34 -2.54 11.34
CA LEU A 75 -4.82 -1.48 10.44
C LEU A 75 -5.59 -2.05 9.24
N TRP A 76 -5.17 -3.22 8.75
CA TRP A 76 -5.79 -3.92 7.64
C TRP A 76 -7.22 -4.35 7.98
N GLU A 77 -7.43 -4.88 9.19
CA GLU A 77 -8.76 -5.26 9.68
C GLU A 77 -9.68 -4.04 9.88
N ALA A 78 -9.13 -2.89 10.28
CA ALA A 78 -9.87 -1.64 10.43
C ALA A 78 -10.18 -0.94 9.10
N GLY A 79 -9.45 -1.28 8.03
CA GLY A 79 -9.57 -0.62 6.73
C GLY A 79 -10.82 -1.02 5.94
N GLU A 80 -11.41 -0.04 5.27
CA GLU A 80 -12.58 -0.24 4.43
C GLU A 80 -12.18 -0.57 2.98
N SER A 81 -13.00 -1.38 2.31
CA SER A 81 -12.89 -1.59 0.87
C SER A 81 -13.85 -0.63 0.17
N HIS A 82 -13.34 0.31 -0.62
CA HIS A 82 -14.19 1.23 -1.39
C HIS A 82 -14.75 0.57 -2.66
N SER A 83 -15.97 0.97 -3.05
CA SER A 83 -16.65 0.53 -4.28
C SER A 83 -15.86 0.85 -5.56
N THR A 84 -15.00 1.87 -5.55
CA THR A 84 -14.09 2.17 -6.65
C THR A 84 -13.12 1.03 -6.94
N LEU A 85 -12.71 0.26 -5.92
CA LEU A 85 -11.86 -0.94 -6.12
C LEU A 85 -12.63 -2.05 -6.83
N GLU A 86 -13.93 -2.19 -6.56
CA GLU A 86 -14.78 -3.17 -7.24
C GLU A 86 -14.99 -2.78 -8.72
N ALA A 87 -15.17 -1.49 -8.99
CA ALA A 87 -15.23 -0.97 -10.36
C ALA A 87 -13.90 -1.21 -11.11
N LEU A 88 -12.75 -0.99 -10.46
CA LEU A 88 -11.44 -1.28 -11.03
C LEU A 88 -11.20 -2.78 -11.25
N ASP A 89 -11.64 -3.64 -10.32
CA ASP A 89 -11.56 -5.10 -10.49
C ASP A 89 -12.42 -5.58 -11.67
N SER A 90 -13.56 -4.94 -11.94
CA SER A 90 -14.40 -5.31 -13.10
C SER A 90 -13.68 -5.13 -14.45
N LEU A 91 -12.70 -4.22 -14.52
CA LEU A 91 -11.88 -3.98 -15.71
C LEU A 91 -10.81 -5.06 -15.94
N LYS A 92 -10.52 -5.90 -14.95
CA LYS A 92 -9.61 -7.05 -15.11
C LYS A 92 -10.31 -8.25 -15.77
N SER A 93 -11.64 -8.28 -15.72
CA SER A 93 -12.46 -9.42 -16.18
C SER A 93 -13.07 -9.25 -17.58
N SER A 94 -12.72 -8.19 -18.33
CA SER A 94 -13.17 -7.98 -19.72
C SER A 94 -12.10 -8.34 -20.75
#